data_AF-A0A842RMI9-F1
#
_entry.id   AF-A0A842RMI9-F1
#
_cell.length_a   1.000
_cell.length_b   1.000
_cell.length_c   1.000
_cell.angle_alpha   90.00
_cell.angle_beta   90.00
_cell.angle_gamma   90.00
#
_symmetry.space_group_name_H-M   'P 1'
#
loop_
_entity.id
_entity.type
_entity.pdbx_description
1 polymer ?
#
loop_
_entity_poly.entity_id
_entity_poly.type
_entity_poly.pdbx_seq_one_letter_code
_entity_poly.pdbx_strand_id
1 'polypeptide(L)'
;MPHKLREKGLIGGSSYYKFSEGSTVILLVDESCATPWEHFLPGEKESKRRFVCPGSMAKNRTGSTPEECSACAEYENTGNEDFKPKKSYFIKFVECDKVKKKGKVYYKPQDEVQLARVGIKIFGGIKDIVDEEDEYGKITEIPIKIKRQGTGKYNTEYNVLALSNTRLMPLPKKLEDNTQSFRDIEKQDKDEDIVAFMRGEDEEETLKRITDEEDEEDEEEEDEEDEEDEEDDEE
;
A
#
# COMPACT_ATOMS: atom_id res chain seq x y z
N MET A 1 -21.95 -20.01 5.53
CA MET A 1 -21.85 -19.40 4.19
C MET A 1 -20.48 -19.76 3.65
N PRO A 2 -20.34 -20.23 2.40
CA PRO A 2 -19.04 -20.64 1.88
C PRO A 2 -18.15 -19.39 1.72
N HIS A 3 -16.97 -19.40 2.34
CA HIS A 3 -15.92 -18.42 2.09
C HIS A 3 -15.62 -18.45 0.59
N LYS A 4 -15.99 -17.39 -0.14
CA LYS A 4 -15.52 -17.20 -1.52
C LYS A 4 -13.99 -17.12 -1.45
N LEU A 5 -13.32 -17.96 -2.24
CA LEU A 5 -11.87 -17.95 -2.42
C LEU A 5 -11.41 -16.51 -2.69
N ARG A 6 -10.62 -15.95 -1.76
CA ARG A 6 -10.04 -14.60 -1.83
C ARG A 6 -9.00 -14.58 -2.95
N GLU A 7 -9.16 -13.71 -3.95
CA GLU A 7 -8.10 -13.48 -4.95
C GLU A 7 -7.00 -12.63 -4.30
N LYS A 8 -5.88 -13.26 -3.93
CA LYS A 8 -4.65 -12.57 -3.53
C LYS A 8 -3.94 -12.09 -4.80
N GLY A 9 -3.73 -10.78 -4.93
CA GLY A 9 -2.81 -10.25 -5.94
C GLY A 9 -1.39 -10.25 -5.38
N LEU A 10 -0.44 -10.88 -6.08
CA LEU A 10 0.98 -10.81 -5.75
C LEU A 10 1.61 -9.67 -6.57
N ILE A 11 2.17 -8.68 -5.90
CA ILE A 11 3.10 -7.71 -6.51
C ILE A 11 4.25 -7.54 -5.51
N GLY A 12 5.46 -7.97 -5.88
CA GLY A 12 6.64 -7.89 -5.01
C GLY A 12 6.56 -8.74 -3.74
N GLY A 13 6.01 -9.96 -3.81
CA GLY A 13 5.91 -10.86 -2.64
C GLY A 13 4.76 -10.56 -1.67
N SER A 14 4.24 -9.33 -1.66
CA SER A 14 3.12 -8.93 -0.79
C SER A 14 1.76 -9.28 -1.40
N SER A 15 0.89 -9.95 -0.61
CA SER A 15 -0.48 -10.27 -1.02
C SER A 15 -1.44 -9.13 -0.67
N TYR A 16 -1.98 -8.44 -1.68
CA TYR A 16 -2.99 -7.40 -1.49
C TYR A 16 -4.40 -7.95 -1.61
N TYR A 17 -5.32 -7.41 -0.81
CA TYR A 17 -6.75 -7.71 -0.91
C TYR A 17 -7.33 -7.09 -2.18
N LYS A 18 -8.06 -7.92 -2.95
CA LYS A 18 -8.78 -7.49 -4.15
C LYS A 18 -10.27 -7.61 -3.92
N PHE A 19 -10.98 -6.49 -4.04
CA PHE A 19 -12.45 -6.49 -3.94
C PHE A 19 -13.09 -7.37 -5.01
N SER A 20 -13.77 -8.42 -4.58
CA SER A 20 -14.54 -9.30 -5.47
C SER A 20 -15.78 -8.58 -6.02
N GLU A 21 -16.36 -9.11 -7.11
CA GLU A 21 -17.61 -8.58 -7.64
C GLU A 21 -18.73 -8.69 -6.59
N GLY A 22 -19.54 -7.62 -6.48
CA GLY A 22 -20.64 -7.53 -5.53
C GLY A 22 -20.43 -6.40 -4.53
N SER A 23 -20.63 -6.69 -3.25
CA SER A 23 -20.52 -5.71 -2.17
C SER A 23 -19.64 -6.24 -1.05
N THR A 24 -18.64 -5.46 -0.68
CA THR A 24 -17.84 -5.64 0.53
C THR A 24 -18.15 -4.50 1.49
N VAL A 25 -18.28 -4.79 2.78
CA VAL A 25 -18.37 -3.75 3.82
C VAL A 25 -17.08 -3.80 4.60
N ILE A 26 -16.43 -2.65 4.75
CA ILE A 26 -15.15 -2.51 5.42
C ILE A 26 -15.25 -1.45 6.51
N LEU A 27 -14.28 -1.45 7.41
CA LEU A 27 -14.02 -0.37 8.36
C LEU A 27 -12.54 -0.03 8.25
N LEU A 28 -12.20 1.25 8.08
CA LEU A 28 -10.79 1.65 8.09
C LEU A 28 -10.22 1.51 9.50
N VAL A 29 -8.99 1.02 9.60
CA VAL A 29 -8.31 0.85 10.90
C VAL A 29 -7.78 2.19 11.41
N ASP A 30 -7.38 3.06 10.49
CA ASP A 30 -6.90 4.42 10.74
C ASP A 30 -7.20 5.33 9.54
N GLU A 31 -6.86 6.61 9.66
CA GLU A 31 -7.03 7.63 8.61
C GLU A 31 -5.85 7.68 7.63
N SER A 32 -4.79 6.91 7.89
CA SER A 32 -3.58 6.93 7.10
C SER A 32 -3.73 6.11 5.82
N CYS A 33 -2.98 6.53 4.81
CA CYS A 33 -2.92 5.85 3.53
C CYS A 33 -1.53 6.03 2.92
N ALA A 34 -1.07 5.02 2.18
CA ALA A 34 0.11 5.17 1.33
C ALA A 34 -0.33 5.57 -0.08
N THR A 35 0.32 6.57 -0.66
CA THR A 35 0.01 7.06 -2.01
C THR A 35 1.22 7.19 -2.93
N PRO A 36 2.02 6.12 -3.10
CA PRO A 36 3.24 6.17 -3.90
C PRO A 36 2.91 6.39 -5.38
N TRP A 37 3.83 7.06 -6.06
CA TRP A 37 3.89 7.02 -7.51
C TRP A 37 4.72 5.82 -7.93
N GLU A 38 4.22 5.07 -8.91
CA GLU A 38 4.82 3.80 -9.29
C GLU A 38 4.98 3.70 -10.81
N HIS A 39 6.11 3.15 -11.25
CA HIS A 39 6.32 2.67 -12.61
C HIS A 39 5.97 1.18 -12.71
N PHE A 40 5.36 0.80 -13.83
CA PHE A 40 5.06 -0.60 -14.18
C PHE A 40 5.80 -0.96 -15.46
N LEU A 41 7.11 -1.16 -15.32
CA LEU A 41 8.02 -1.29 -16.45
C LEU A 41 7.94 -2.70 -17.05
N PRO A 42 7.87 -2.83 -18.39
CA PRO A 42 7.94 -4.12 -19.06
C PRO A 42 9.37 -4.68 -19.01
N GLY A 43 9.51 -5.96 -18.65
CA GLY A 43 10.75 -6.73 -18.76
C GLY A 43 10.80 -7.59 -20.03
N GLU A 44 11.93 -8.25 -20.27
CA GLU A 44 12.18 -9.04 -21.49
C GLU A 44 11.24 -10.24 -21.69
N LYS A 45 10.62 -10.76 -20.62
CA LYS A 45 9.78 -11.99 -20.65
C LYS A 45 8.29 -11.74 -20.41
N GLU A 46 7.76 -10.62 -20.92
CA GLU A 46 6.37 -10.16 -20.66
C GLU A 46 6.05 -9.96 -19.16
N SER A 47 7.07 -9.99 -18.28
CA SER A 47 6.97 -9.59 -16.89
C SER A 47 6.77 -8.08 -16.81
N LYS A 48 5.95 -7.61 -15.88
CA LYS A 48 5.91 -6.19 -15.49
C LYS A 48 6.40 -6.08 -14.07
N ARG A 49 7.41 -5.25 -13.83
CA ARG A 49 7.92 -4.98 -12.50
C ARG A 49 7.40 -3.64 -11.99
N ARG A 50 7.01 -3.62 -10.71
CA ARG A 50 6.64 -2.41 -9.98
C ARG A 50 7.91 -1.78 -9.44
N PHE A 51 8.04 -0.47 -9.63
CA PHE A 51 9.02 0.37 -8.94
C PHE A 51 8.32 1.59 -8.35
N VAL A 52 8.58 1.93 -7.09
CA VAL A 52 8.20 3.19 -6.46
C VAL A 52 9.13 4.28 -6.97
N CYS A 53 8.55 5.26 -7.66
CA CYS A 53 9.26 6.32 -8.36
C CYS A 53 10.07 7.20 -7.39
N PRO A 54 11.42 7.26 -7.51
CA PRO A 54 12.26 8.12 -6.69
C PRO A 54 11.98 9.61 -6.95
N GLY A 55 11.79 9.99 -8.23
CA GLY A 55 11.50 11.36 -8.66
C GLY A 55 10.10 11.90 -8.31
N SER A 56 9.27 11.15 -7.57
CA SER A 56 7.89 11.56 -7.28
C SER A 56 7.72 12.44 -6.04
N MET A 57 8.59 12.28 -5.04
CA MET A 57 8.69 13.17 -3.87
C MET A 57 9.31 14.53 -4.24
N ALA A 58 10.03 14.57 -5.36
CA ALA A 58 10.69 15.76 -5.87
C ALA A 58 9.73 16.91 -6.20
N LYS A 59 8.48 16.61 -6.60
CA LYS A 59 7.48 17.64 -6.96
C LYS A 59 6.85 18.35 -5.76
N ASN A 60 6.95 17.79 -4.55
CA ASN A 60 6.38 18.38 -3.32
C ASN A 60 7.44 19.08 -2.44
N ARG A 61 8.73 18.86 -2.69
CA ARG A 61 9.83 19.66 -2.12
C ARG A 61 10.26 20.67 -3.16
N THR A 62 10.15 21.95 -2.83
CA THR A 62 10.73 23.04 -3.62
C THR A 62 12.24 22.81 -3.80
N GLY A 63 12.65 22.22 -4.93
CA GLY A 63 14.07 22.10 -5.30
C GLY A 63 14.49 20.85 -6.04
N SER A 64 13.68 19.80 -6.13
CA SER A 64 14.11 18.54 -6.77
C SER A 64 13.58 18.45 -8.21
N THR A 65 14.50 18.32 -9.17
CA THR A 65 14.20 18.20 -10.59
C THR A 65 13.66 16.79 -10.91
N PRO A 66 12.87 16.62 -12.00
CA PRO A 66 12.48 15.31 -12.54
C PRO A 66 13.65 14.38 -12.91
N GLU A 67 14.89 14.87 -12.82
CA GLU A 67 16.12 14.23 -13.30
C GLU A 67 16.54 13.00 -12.48
N GLU A 68 15.98 12.78 -11.29
CA GLU A 68 16.33 11.65 -10.41
C GLU A 68 15.61 10.33 -10.75
N CYS A 69 14.78 10.29 -11.80
CA CYS A 69 14.13 9.05 -12.24
C CYS A 69 14.28 8.84 -13.75
N SER A 70 15.10 7.88 -14.14
CA SER A 70 15.38 7.51 -15.52
C SER A 70 14.12 7.06 -16.27
N ALA A 71 13.16 6.40 -15.60
CA ALA A 71 11.88 6.06 -16.21
C ALA A 71 10.99 7.30 -16.47
N CYS A 72 11.00 8.29 -15.57
CA CYS A 72 10.32 9.57 -15.83
C CYS A 72 10.95 10.31 -17.00
N ALA A 73 12.28 10.37 -17.05
CA ALA A 73 13.02 11.00 -18.15
C ALA A 73 12.70 10.31 -19.50
N GLU A 74 12.65 8.98 -19.54
CA GLU A 74 12.28 8.24 -20.75
C GLU A 74 10.84 8.54 -21.20
N TYR A 75 9.89 8.65 -20.28
CA TYR A 75 8.53 9.08 -20.59
C TYR A 75 8.49 10.51 -21.16
N GLU A 76 9.21 11.45 -20.55
CA GLU A 76 9.25 12.84 -21.03
C GLU A 76 9.90 12.97 -22.41
N ASN A 77 10.95 12.18 -22.69
CA ASN A 77 11.66 12.20 -23.96
C ASN A 77 10.89 11.52 -25.10
N THR A 78 10.22 10.39 -24.82
CA THR A 78 9.60 9.55 -25.86
C THR A 78 8.09 9.64 -25.93
N GLY A 79 7.43 10.07 -24.84
CA GLY A 79 5.98 10.00 -24.69
C GLY A 79 5.44 8.57 -24.51
N ASN A 80 6.29 7.57 -24.26
CA ASN A 80 5.86 6.18 -24.14
C ASN A 80 5.14 5.91 -22.79
N GLU A 81 3.84 5.62 -22.86
CA GLU A 81 2.96 5.40 -21.71
C GLU A 81 3.35 4.20 -20.81
N ASP A 82 4.23 3.29 -21.27
CA ASP A 82 4.76 2.22 -20.42
C ASP A 82 5.67 2.75 -19.31
N PHE A 83 6.36 3.87 -19.55
CA PHE A 83 7.22 4.52 -18.57
C PHE A 83 6.49 5.52 -17.68
N LYS A 84 5.22 5.83 -17.99
CA LYS A 84 4.47 6.85 -17.26
C LYS A 84 4.20 6.42 -15.81
N PRO A 85 4.62 7.23 -14.82
CA PRO A 85 4.33 6.93 -13.43
C PRO A 85 2.82 7.04 -13.17
N LYS A 86 2.30 6.13 -12.35
CA LYS A 86 0.90 6.10 -11.94
C LYS A 86 0.81 6.20 -10.43
N LYS A 87 -0.07 7.06 -9.94
CA LYS A 87 -0.37 7.14 -8.52
C LYS A 87 -1.18 5.92 -8.09
N SER A 88 -0.66 5.19 -7.11
CA SER A 88 -1.35 4.10 -6.44
C SER A 88 -1.86 4.56 -5.08
N TYR A 89 -2.87 3.85 -4.56
CA TYR A 89 -3.48 4.18 -3.28
C TYR A 89 -3.60 2.89 -2.48
N PHE A 90 -3.15 2.92 -1.24
CA PHE A 90 -3.20 1.79 -0.34
C PHE A 90 -3.94 2.17 0.93
N ILE A 91 -4.80 1.27 1.39
CA ILE A 91 -5.61 1.45 2.60
C ILE A 91 -5.53 0.19 3.47
N LYS A 92 -5.55 0.38 4.79
CA LYS A 92 -5.69 -0.68 5.78
C LYS A 92 -7.12 -0.68 6.33
N PHE A 93 -7.73 -1.85 6.35
CA PHE A 93 -9.13 -1.99 6.77
C PHE A 93 -9.37 -3.38 7.37
N VAL A 94 -10.50 -3.52 8.05
CA VAL A 94 -11.06 -4.81 8.43
C VAL A 94 -12.39 -5.02 7.70
N GLU A 95 -12.63 -6.24 7.22
CA GLU A 95 -13.94 -6.59 6.67
C GLU A 95 -15.00 -6.60 7.78
N CYS A 96 -16.25 -6.25 7.43
CA CYS A 96 -17.37 -6.22 8.35
C CYS A 96 -18.43 -7.26 7.97
N ASP A 97 -18.75 -8.14 8.91
CA ASP A 97 -19.87 -9.07 8.78
C ASP A 97 -21.19 -8.38 9.10
N LYS A 98 -22.18 -8.58 8.22
CA LYS A 98 -23.55 -8.10 8.47
C LYS A 98 -24.29 -9.04 9.43
N VAL A 99 -24.62 -8.56 10.62
CA VAL A 99 -25.33 -9.33 11.65
C VAL A 99 -26.71 -8.73 11.88
N LYS A 100 -27.76 -9.57 11.97
CA LYS A 100 -29.12 -9.13 12.32
C LYS A 100 -29.46 -9.56 13.74
N LYS A 101 -29.76 -8.60 14.63
CA LYS A 101 -30.13 -8.87 16.02
C LYS A 101 -31.37 -8.05 16.40
N LYS A 102 -32.42 -8.72 16.87
CA LYS A 102 -33.70 -8.10 17.28
C LYS A 102 -34.26 -7.12 16.23
N GLY A 103 -34.25 -7.51 14.96
CA GLY A 103 -34.75 -6.68 13.85
C GLY A 103 -33.82 -5.56 13.38
N LYS A 104 -32.72 -5.27 14.10
CA LYS A 104 -31.73 -4.27 13.74
C LYS A 104 -30.53 -4.91 13.02
N VAL A 105 -29.93 -4.16 12.10
CA VAL A 105 -28.72 -4.54 11.38
C VAL A 105 -27.51 -3.94 12.10
N TYR A 106 -26.49 -4.78 12.28
CA TYR A 106 -25.20 -4.42 12.84
C TYR A 106 -24.10 -4.84 11.87
N TYR A 107 -22.98 -4.13 11.92
CA TYR A 107 -21.75 -4.54 11.26
C TYR A 107 -20.74 -4.93 12.34
N LYS A 108 -20.24 -6.16 12.25
CA LYS A 108 -19.24 -6.69 13.16
C LYS A 108 -17.90 -6.69 12.43
N PRO A 109 -16.91 -5.88 12.85
CA PRO A 109 -15.57 -5.95 12.30
C PRO A 109 -14.96 -7.32 12.54
N GLN A 110 -14.23 -7.82 11.55
CA GLN A 110 -13.36 -8.98 11.70
C GLN A 110 -12.10 -8.58 12.49
N ASP A 111 -11.32 -9.57 12.88
CA ASP A 111 -10.10 -9.47 13.69
C ASP A 111 -8.82 -9.28 12.85
N GLU A 112 -8.86 -9.64 11.57
CA GLU A 112 -7.72 -9.56 10.64
C GLU A 112 -7.70 -8.23 9.88
N VAL A 113 -6.60 -7.48 10.01
CA VAL A 113 -6.33 -6.30 9.18
C VAL A 113 -5.93 -6.74 7.78
N GLN A 114 -6.47 -6.06 6.79
CA GLN A 114 -6.19 -6.28 5.38
C GLN A 114 -5.64 -5.01 4.74
N LEU A 115 -4.74 -5.21 3.80
CA LEU A 115 -4.16 -4.16 2.99
C LEU A 115 -4.68 -4.30 1.55
N ALA A 116 -5.33 -3.26 1.03
CA ALA A 116 -5.77 -3.22 -0.36
C ALA A 116 -5.04 -2.12 -1.12
N ARG A 117 -4.57 -2.48 -2.33
CA ARG A 117 -4.23 -1.52 -3.37
C ARG A 117 -5.50 -1.15 -4.13
N VAL A 118 -5.92 0.11 -4.05
CA VAL A 118 -7.18 0.61 -4.59
C VAL A 118 -6.95 1.63 -5.72
N GLY A 119 -7.94 1.74 -6.60
CA GLY A 119 -7.94 2.76 -7.65
C GLY A 119 -8.51 4.10 -7.16
N ILE A 120 -8.28 5.16 -7.94
CA ILE A 120 -8.74 6.53 -7.65
C ILE A 120 -10.24 6.62 -7.33
N LYS A 121 -11.08 5.76 -7.90
CA LYS A 121 -12.53 5.77 -7.65
C LYS A 121 -12.88 5.34 -6.22
N ILE A 122 -12.19 4.32 -5.69
CA ILE A 122 -12.40 3.90 -4.30
C ILE A 122 -11.78 4.94 -3.37
N PHE A 123 -10.54 5.34 -3.63
CA PHE A 123 -9.83 6.31 -2.80
C PHE A 123 -10.56 7.67 -2.73
N GLY A 124 -11.00 8.19 -3.87
CA GLY A 124 -11.79 9.43 -3.95
C GLY A 124 -13.08 9.33 -3.15
N GLY A 125 -13.84 8.23 -3.32
CA GLY A 125 -15.08 8.04 -2.55
C GLY A 125 -14.87 7.88 -1.04
N ILE A 126 -13.70 7.37 -0.59
CA ILE A 126 -13.33 7.39 0.83
C ILE A 126 -12.99 8.81 1.27
N LYS A 127 -12.20 9.53 0.47
CA LYS A 127 -11.83 10.92 0.75
C LYS A 127 -13.06 11.84 0.84
N ASP A 128 -14.03 11.68 -0.05
CA ASP A 128 -15.28 12.45 -0.01
C ASP A 128 -16.01 12.24 1.33
N ILE A 129 -15.99 11.01 1.89
CA ILE A 129 -16.58 10.73 3.21
C ILE A 129 -15.78 11.41 4.33
N VAL A 130 -14.45 11.43 4.24
CA VAL A 130 -13.57 12.11 5.20
C VAL A 130 -13.79 13.63 5.16
N ASP A 131 -13.89 14.20 3.97
CA ASP A 131 -14.12 15.64 3.77
C ASP A 131 -15.52 16.08 4.28
N GLU A 132 -16.47 15.14 4.39
CA GLU A 132 -17.84 15.32 4.93
C GLU A 132 -17.98 14.76 6.37
N GLU A 133 -16.95 14.89 7.22
CA GLU A 133 -16.94 14.35 8.60
C GLU A 133 -18.14 14.84 9.45
N ASP A 134 -18.61 16.07 9.26
CA ASP A 134 -19.79 16.62 9.97
C ASP A 134 -21.09 15.85 9.64
N GLU A 135 -21.19 15.24 8.44
CA GLU A 135 -22.36 14.47 8.02
C GLU A 135 -22.27 13.01 8.45
N TYR A 136 -21.10 12.39 8.27
CA TYR A 136 -20.95 10.95 8.48
C TYR A 136 -20.36 10.59 9.84
N GLY A 137 -19.52 11.44 10.40
CA GLY A 137 -18.65 11.20 11.56
C GLY A 137 -17.23 10.77 11.15
N LYS A 138 -16.44 10.30 12.12
CA LYS A 138 -15.08 9.79 11.91
C LYS A 138 -15.05 8.55 11.03
N ILE A 139 -14.18 8.54 10.02
CA ILE A 139 -14.06 7.45 9.03
C ILE A 139 -13.72 6.08 9.65
N THR A 140 -13.03 6.07 10.78
CA THR A 140 -12.67 4.87 11.55
C THR A 140 -13.81 4.31 12.41
N GLU A 141 -14.92 5.04 12.51
CA GLU A 141 -16.10 4.66 13.29
C GLU A 141 -17.31 4.30 12.39
N ILE A 142 -17.14 4.39 11.08
CA ILE A 142 -18.23 4.24 10.10
C ILE A 142 -17.94 3.08 9.15
N PRO A 143 -18.85 2.09 9.04
CA PRO A 143 -18.73 1.07 8.01
C PRO A 143 -18.87 1.68 6.62
N ILE A 144 -17.95 1.35 5.73
CA ILE A 144 -17.94 1.79 4.33
C ILE A 144 -18.33 0.61 3.46
N LYS A 145 -19.33 0.79 2.61
CA LYS A 145 -19.72 -0.22 1.62
C LYS A 145 -19.06 0.08 0.28
N ILE A 146 -18.20 -0.82 -0.16
CA ILE A 146 -17.61 -0.82 -1.49
C ILE A 146 -18.42 -1.78 -2.37
N LYS A 147 -19.09 -1.23 -3.38
CA LYS A 147 -19.77 -2.00 -4.43
C LYS A 147 -18.90 -2.03 -5.67
N ARG A 148 -18.61 -3.22 -6.18
CA ARG A 148 -17.94 -3.45 -7.45
C ARG A 148 -18.93 -4.10 -8.41
N GLN A 149 -19.17 -3.47 -9.56
CA GLN A 149 -20.03 -4.00 -10.62
C GLN A 149 -19.22 -4.24 -11.89
N GLY A 150 -19.46 -5.39 -12.54
CA GLY A 150 -18.79 -5.77 -13.77
C GLY A 150 -17.36 -6.30 -13.58
N THR A 151 -16.74 -6.67 -14.70
CA THR A 151 -15.44 -7.35 -14.74
C THR A 151 -14.55 -6.76 -15.83
N GLY A 152 -13.23 -6.79 -15.61
CA GLY A 152 -12.24 -6.29 -16.56
C GLY A 152 -11.96 -4.78 -16.46
N LYS A 153 -10.88 -4.33 -17.12
CA LYS A 153 -10.33 -2.97 -17.01
C LYS A 153 -11.29 -1.86 -17.44
N TYR A 154 -12.16 -2.14 -18.41
CA TYR A 154 -13.03 -1.13 -19.05
C TYR A 154 -14.50 -1.22 -18.64
N ASN A 155 -14.90 -2.30 -17.95
CA ASN A 155 -16.28 -2.57 -17.56
C ASN A 155 -16.41 -2.79 -16.04
N THR A 156 -15.51 -2.23 -15.24
CA THR A 156 -15.63 -2.27 -13.78
C THR A 156 -16.00 -0.89 -13.24
N GLU A 157 -17.12 -0.82 -12.53
CA GLU A 157 -17.57 0.37 -11.80
C GLU A 157 -17.45 0.15 -10.30
N TYR A 158 -17.07 1.21 -9.60
CA TYR A 158 -16.98 1.23 -8.14
C TYR A 158 -17.91 2.30 -7.57
N ASN A 159 -18.64 1.93 -6.52
CA ASN A 159 -19.45 2.84 -5.74
C ASN A 159 -19.11 2.67 -4.26
N VAL A 160 -18.72 3.76 -3.60
CA VAL A 160 -18.31 3.81 -2.20
C VAL A 160 -19.38 4.56 -1.42
N LEU A 161 -19.89 3.96 -0.35
CA LEU A 161 -21.00 4.52 0.42
C LEU A 161 -20.69 4.42 1.91
N ALA A 162 -20.76 5.55 2.63
CA ALA A 162 -20.82 5.54 4.08
C ALA A 162 -22.13 4.90 4.57
N LEU A 163 -22.05 4.08 5.60
CA LEU A 163 -23.21 3.49 6.26
C LEU A 163 -23.47 4.15 7.62
N SER A 164 -23.49 5.49 7.66
CA SER A 164 -23.62 6.33 8.86
C SER A 164 -24.85 6.02 9.72
N ASN A 165 -25.96 5.59 9.10
CA ASN A 165 -27.19 5.21 9.80
C ASN A 165 -27.17 3.78 10.39
N THR A 166 -26.03 3.11 10.42
CA THR A 166 -25.92 1.71 10.83
C THR A 166 -25.09 1.55 12.10
N ARG A 167 -25.39 0.49 12.88
CA ARG A 167 -24.72 0.28 14.17
C ARG A 167 -23.47 -0.57 13.99
N LEU A 168 -22.31 0.03 14.26
CA LEU A 168 -21.06 -0.68 14.36
C LEU A 168 -20.96 -1.39 15.72
N MET A 169 -20.57 -2.67 15.70
CA MET A 169 -20.14 -3.34 16.92
C MET A 169 -18.71 -2.90 17.26
N PRO A 170 -18.32 -2.87 18.56
CA PRO A 170 -16.97 -2.49 18.95
C PRO A 170 -15.92 -3.31 18.19
N LEU A 171 -14.83 -2.63 17.82
CA LEU A 171 -13.63 -3.28 17.31
C LEU A 171 -13.13 -4.35 18.30
N PRO A 172 -12.57 -5.46 17.81
CA PRO A 172 -11.85 -6.42 18.65
C PRO A 172 -10.76 -5.73 19.47
N LYS A 173 -10.51 -6.22 20.70
CA LYS A 173 -9.49 -5.64 21.60
C LYS A 173 -8.06 -5.76 21.05
N LYS A 174 -7.82 -6.75 20.18
CA LYS A 174 -6.57 -6.95 19.47
C LYS A 174 -6.95 -7.23 18.02
N LEU A 175 -6.37 -6.46 17.11
CA LEU A 175 -6.41 -6.73 15.69
C LEU A 175 -5.11 -7.45 15.31
N GLU A 176 -5.22 -8.46 14.47
CA GLU A 176 -4.08 -9.14 13.88
C GLU A 176 -3.70 -8.37 12.61
N ASP A 177 -2.61 -7.58 12.68
CA ASP A 177 -2.05 -6.88 11.53
C ASP A 177 -0.74 -7.53 11.09
N ASN A 178 -0.83 -8.41 10.09
CA ASN A 178 0.32 -9.02 9.42
C ASN A 178 0.59 -8.35 8.05
N THR A 179 0.13 -7.12 7.87
CA THR A 179 0.26 -6.40 6.60
C THR A 179 1.48 -5.50 6.59
N GLN A 180 2.07 -5.33 5.41
CA GLN A 180 3.19 -4.42 5.18
C GLN A 180 2.89 -3.00 5.70
N SER A 181 3.89 -2.34 6.27
CA SER A 181 3.72 -0.96 6.75
C SER A 181 3.58 0.00 5.57
N PHE A 182 2.90 1.14 5.78
CA PHE A 182 2.83 2.18 4.75
C PHE A 182 4.19 2.77 4.41
N ARG A 183 5.11 2.82 5.38
CA ARG A 183 6.50 3.28 5.15
C ARG A 183 7.21 2.38 4.15
N ASP A 184 7.08 1.07 4.27
CA ASP A 184 7.74 0.12 3.35
C ASP A 184 7.10 0.17 1.96
N ILE A 185 5.79 0.41 1.88
CA ILE A 185 5.07 0.55 0.60
C ILE A 185 5.52 1.79 -0.17
N GLU A 186 5.88 2.86 0.56
CA GLU A 186 6.33 4.15 0.03
C GLU A 186 7.86 4.26 -0.07
N LYS A 187 8.62 3.26 0.41
CA LYS A 187 10.08 3.18 0.24
C LYS A 187 10.39 3.25 -1.25
N GLN A 188 11.24 4.22 -1.62
CA GLN A 188 11.59 4.47 -3.02
C GLN A 188 12.59 3.42 -3.49
N ASP A 189 12.43 2.95 -4.73
CA ASP A 189 13.47 2.16 -5.37
C ASP A 189 14.61 3.09 -5.83
N LYS A 190 15.84 2.56 -5.85
CA LYS A 190 17.01 3.27 -6.36
C LYS A 190 16.90 3.44 -7.88
N ASP A 191 17.38 4.56 -8.43
CA ASP A 191 17.31 4.78 -9.89
C ASP A 191 18.21 3.78 -10.64
N GLU A 192 19.31 3.36 -10.00
CA GLU A 192 20.20 2.33 -10.51
C GLU A 192 19.47 1.02 -10.83
N ASP A 193 18.53 0.60 -9.98
CA ASP A 193 17.73 -0.62 -10.17
C ASP A 193 16.75 -0.47 -11.34
N ILE A 194 16.16 0.72 -11.48
CA ILE A 194 15.27 1.07 -12.57
C ILE A 194 16.04 1.02 -13.90
N VAL A 195 17.23 1.62 -13.94
CA VAL A 195 18.11 1.65 -15.12
C VAL A 195 18.57 0.23 -15.49
N ALA A 196 19.02 -0.56 -14.52
CA ALA A 196 19.42 -1.95 -14.73
C ALA A 196 18.27 -2.77 -15.35
N PHE A 197 17.07 -2.65 -14.79
CA PHE A 197 15.88 -3.33 -15.32
C PHE A 197 15.52 -2.87 -16.73
N MET A 198 15.55 -1.55 -17.00
CA MET A 198 15.26 -0.99 -18.32
C MET A 198 16.27 -1.43 -19.39
N ARG A 199 17.51 -1.75 -19.01
CA ARG A 199 18.56 -2.25 -19.90
C ARG A 199 18.50 -3.76 -20.15
N GLY A 200 17.59 -4.47 -19.48
CA GLY A 200 17.48 -5.92 -19.58
C GLY A 200 18.57 -6.67 -18.81
N GLU A 201 19.17 -6.06 -17.77
CA GLU A 201 20.04 -6.81 -16.86
C GLU A 201 19.24 -7.96 -16.21
N ASP A 202 19.89 -9.13 -16.06
CA ASP A 202 19.22 -10.38 -15.69
C ASP A 202 18.45 -10.21 -14.37
N GLU A 203 17.14 -10.49 -14.40
CA GLU A 203 16.22 -10.23 -13.27
C GLU A 203 16.71 -10.83 -11.95
N GLU A 204 17.42 -11.97 -12.00
CA GLU A 204 17.97 -12.67 -10.85
C GLU A 204 19.18 -11.96 -10.23
N GLU A 205 20.00 -11.27 -11.02
CA GLU A 205 21.16 -10.52 -10.54
C GLU A 205 20.75 -9.18 -9.91
N THR A 206 19.74 -8.51 -10.48
CA THR A 206 19.15 -7.31 -9.87
C THR A 206 18.38 -7.63 -8.59
N LEU A 207 17.70 -8.78 -8.54
CA LEU A 207 17.02 -9.24 -7.32
C LEU A 207 18.00 -9.53 -6.19
N LYS A 208 19.16 -10.18 -6.48
CA LYS A 208 20.21 -10.43 -5.48
C LYS A 208 20.81 -9.15 -4.93
N ARG A 209 21.13 -8.16 -5.78
CA ARG A 209 21.66 -6.86 -5.29
C ARG A 209 20.68 -6.15 -4.36
N ILE A 210 19.38 -6.17 -4.67
CA ILE A 210 18.37 -5.52 -3.84
C ILE A 210 18.16 -6.27 -2.52
N THR A 211 18.20 -7.61 -2.51
CA THR A 211 18.07 -8.38 -1.26
C THR A 211 19.33 -8.33 -0.40
N ASP A 212 20.51 -8.32 -1.01
CA ASP A 212 21.78 -8.32 -0.27
C ASP A 212 22.05 -6.94 0.37
N GLU A 213 21.59 -5.83 -0.24
CA GLU A 213 21.65 -4.49 0.37
C GLU A 213 20.61 -4.27 1.49
N GLU A 214 19.54 -5.10 1.55
CA GLU A 214 18.57 -5.06 2.66
C GLU A 214 19.06 -5.81 3.91
N ASP A 215 20.01 -6.74 3.75
CA ASP A 215 20.63 -7.47 4.87
C ASP A 215 21.86 -6.71 5.46
N GLU A 216 22.52 -5.84 4.70
CA GLU A 216 23.67 -5.06 5.19
C GLU A 216 23.30 -3.75 5.92
N GLU A 217 22.07 -3.23 5.78
CA GLU A 217 21.62 -2.01 6.50
C GLU A 217 21.18 -2.28 7.97
N ASP A 218 21.15 -3.54 8.42
CA ASP A 218 20.79 -3.96 9.80
C ASP A 218 22.01 -4.35 10.67
N GLU A 219 23.24 -4.30 10.15
CA GLU A 219 24.47 -4.68 10.90
C GLU A 219 25.32 -3.49 11.40
N GLU A 220 24.83 -2.25 11.36
CA GLU A 220 25.55 -1.09 11.93
C GLU A 220 24.90 -0.53 13.22
N GLU A 221 24.56 -1.38 14.19
CA GLU A 221 24.48 -0.96 15.60
C GLU A 221 24.93 -2.10 16.52
N GLU A 222 26.18 -2.04 17.01
CA GLU A 222 26.60 -2.39 18.38
C GLU A 222 28.12 -2.19 18.49
N ASP A 223 28.55 -0.98 18.83
CA ASP A 223 29.87 -0.72 19.44
C ASP A 223 29.68 0.29 20.58
N GLU A 224 28.92 -0.11 21.61
CA GLU A 224 29.06 0.43 22.96
C GLU A 224 29.11 -0.75 23.95
N GLU A 225 30.27 -0.90 24.60
CA GLU A 225 30.48 -1.13 26.05
C GLU A 225 31.96 -1.54 26.22
N ASP A 226 32.81 -0.62 26.72
CA ASP A 226 33.15 -0.44 28.15
C ASP A 226 33.78 -1.71 28.77
N GLU A 227 35.06 -1.65 29.15
CA GLU A 227 35.72 -2.29 30.33
C GLU A 227 37.21 -1.83 30.30
N GLU A 228 37.95 -1.50 31.35
CA GLU A 228 37.74 -1.38 32.79
C GLU A 228 38.94 -0.60 33.36
N ASP A 229 38.74 -0.03 34.55
CA ASP A 229 39.79 0.48 35.45
C ASP A 229 40.88 -0.56 35.72
N GLU A 230 42.15 -0.18 35.67
CA GLU A 230 43.19 -0.77 36.53
C GLU A 230 43.95 0.34 37.26
N GLU A 231 43.68 0.43 38.58
CA GLU A 231 44.62 0.93 39.57
C GLU A 231 45.78 -0.09 39.70
N ASP A 232 47.04 0.36 39.70
CA ASP A 232 48.01 0.03 40.76
C ASP A 232 49.38 0.69 40.51
N ASP A 233 49.72 1.61 41.42
CA ASP A 233 50.89 1.62 42.30
C ASP A 233 52.35 1.28 41.84
N GLU A 234 53.27 2.06 42.44
CA GLU A 234 54.74 1.89 42.65
C GLU A 234 55.75 2.29 41.53
N GLU A 235 56.31 3.51 41.60
CA GLU A 235 57.61 3.85 42.25
C GLU A 235 57.96 5.36 42.14
#